data_AF-A0A7S0XRC6-F1
#
_entry.id   AF-A0A7S0XRC6-F1
#
_cell.length_a   1.000
_cell.length_b   1.000
_cell.length_c   1.000
_cell.angle_alpha   90.00
_cell.angle_beta   90.00
_cell.angle_gamma   90.00
#
_symmetry.space_group_name_H-M   'P 1'
#
loop_
_entity.id
_entity.type
_entity.pdbx_description
1 polymer ?
#
loop_
_entity_poly.entity_id
_entity_poly.type
_entity_poly.pdbx_seq_one_letter_code
_entity_poly.pdbx_strand_id
1 'polypeptide(L)'
;RLLIWATQVATALKDAAVVQNMLVSLDECRLVGIVPLLSALFLDAKIDQSWLQPPAASDSPLSANHEETVTCAASALRVLTNVAFLDLALLHRTLSAVEIQAEFSHVALQILESVGCALRRGCPVQSTSLHSSGLQPDKAYALFSAILDELILLLGHLAVTDTSGQSLFAGWRNGVMMLEQLCSLPLPYFLSPRLREVLLPTLIVATYKNKQLLSVLKRDVSTAVLANFVQQHIPGAGGGGGAPPPSP
;
A
#
# COMPACT_ATOMS: atom_id res chain seq x y z
N ARG A 1 -13.04 -2.93 8.85
CA ARG A 1 -13.33 -2.51 7.45
C ARG A 1 -13.26 -3.68 6.49
N LEU A 2 -12.23 -4.53 6.54
CA LEU A 2 -12.14 -5.79 5.79
C LEU A 2 -13.34 -6.72 6.01
N LEU A 3 -13.71 -7.00 7.26
CA LEU A 3 -14.88 -7.83 7.58
C LEU A 3 -16.21 -7.22 7.10
N ILE A 4 -16.39 -5.91 7.23
CA ILE A 4 -17.62 -5.19 6.82
C ILE A 4 -17.73 -5.15 5.29
N TRP A 5 -16.62 -4.87 4.60
CA TRP A 5 -16.57 -4.87 3.14
C TRP A 5 -16.70 -6.30 2.59
N ALA A 6 -16.04 -7.30 3.18
CA ALA A 6 -16.21 -8.71 2.82
C ALA A 6 -17.64 -9.17 3.04
N THR A 7 -18.32 -8.76 4.13
CA THR A 7 -19.75 -9.06 4.30
C THR A 7 -20.63 -8.30 3.33
N GLN A 8 -20.35 -7.03 3.02
CA GLN A 8 -21.15 -6.23 2.07
C GLN A 8 -20.98 -6.73 0.64
N VAL A 9 -19.76 -7.07 0.24
CA VAL A 9 -19.41 -7.68 -1.04
C VAL A 9 -19.97 -9.11 -1.10
N ALA A 10 -19.86 -9.93 -0.06
CA ALA A 10 -20.51 -11.24 -0.02
C ALA A 10 -22.05 -11.13 -0.08
N THR A 11 -22.66 -10.08 0.49
CA THR A 11 -24.11 -9.84 0.36
C THR A 11 -24.53 -9.26 -0.98
N ALA A 12 -23.63 -8.55 -1.67
CA ALA A 12 -23.85 -8.01 -3.02
C ALA A 12 -23.57 -9.04 -4.12
N LEU A 13 -22.59 -9.91 -3.90
CA LEU A 13 -22.19 -11.04 -4.75
C LEU A 13 -22.97 -12.31 -4.38
N LYS A 14 -24.30 -12.21 -4.21
CA LYS A 14 -25.16 -13.39 -3.97
C LYS A 14 -25.19 -14.35 -5.15
N ASP A 15 -24.77 -13.90 -6.33
CA ASP A 15 -24.85 -14.67 -7.57
C ASP A 15 -23.43 -15.02 -8.05
N ALA A 16 -23.00 -16.24 -7.75
CA ALA A 16 -21.67 -16.74 -8.12
C ALA A 16 -21.41 -16.67 -9.64
N ALA A 17 -22.46 -16.76 -10.46
CA ALA A 17 -22.36 -16.66 -11.92
C ALA A 17 -21.97 -15.24 -12.37
N VAL A 18 -22.48 -14.20 -11.70
CA VAL A 18 -22.13 -12.81 -12.01
C VAL A 18 -20.67 -12.52 -11.66
N VAL A 19 -20.20 -13.04 -10.52
CA VAL A 19 -18.79 -12.91 -10.12
C VAL A 19 -17.87 -13.61 -11.12
N GLN A 20 -18.22 -14.83 -11.52
CA GLN A 20 -17.45 -15.58 -12.51
C GLN A 20 -17.42 -14.87 -13.87
N ASN A 21 -18.56 -14.36 -14.35
CA ASN A 21 -18.59 -13.61 -15.60
C ASN A 21 -17.75 -12.31 -15.51
N MET A 22 -17.80 -11.60 -14.39
CA MET A 22 -16.93 -10.45 -14.15
C MET A 22 -15.45 -10.84 -14.14
N LEU A 23 -15.07 -11.92 -13.44
CA LEU A 23 -13.68 -12.38 -13.40
C LEU A 23 -13.17 -12.79 -14.78
N VAL A 24 -14.00 -13.44 -15.59
CA VAL A 24 -13.69 -13.78 -17.00
C VAL A 24 -13.47 -12.50 -17.81
N SER A 25 -14.37 -11.52 -17.72
CA SER A 25 -14.20 -10.23 -18.42
C SER A 25 -12.94 -9.49 -17.95
N LEU A 26 -12.60 -9.54 -16.66
CA LEU A 26 -11.39 -8.92 -16.13
C LEU A 26 -10.11 -9.65 -16.57
N ASP A 27 -10.13 -10.99 -16.69
CA ASP A 27 -9.03 -11.80 -17.24
C ASP A 27 -8.84 -11.51 -18.74
N GLU A 28 -9.92 -11.37 -19.51
CA GLU A 28 -9.89 -10.97 -20.91
C GLU A 28 -9.32 -9.55 -21.11
N CYS A 29 -9.68 -8.61 -20.22
CA CYS A 29 -9.08 -7.28 -20.20
C CYS A 29 -7.63 -7.27 -19.67
N ARG A 30 -7.15 -8.40 -19.14
CA ARG A 30 -5.86 -8.62 -18.48
C ARG A 30 -5.52 -7.66 -17.34
N LEU A 31 -6.44 -6.76 -16.96
CA LEU A 31 -6.21 -5.62 -16.07
C LEU A 31 -5.00 -4.74 -16.44
N VAL A 32 -4.37 -5.00 -17.59
CA VAL A 32 -3.07 -4.41 -17.97
C VAL A 32 -3.22 -2.92 -18.06
N GLY A 33 -4.31 -2.42 -18.64
CA GLY A 33 -4.56 -0.98 -18.81
C GLY A 33 -4.53 -0.17 -17.51
N ILE A 34 -4.73 -0.80 -16.34
CA ILE A 34 -4.64 -0.11 -15.05
C ILE A 34 -3.19 0.28 -14.74
N VAL A 35 -2.20 -0.54 -15.10
CA VAL A 35 -0.78 -0.24 -14.80
C VAL A 35 -0.28 0.95 -15.64
N PRO A 36 -0.44 1.02 -16.98
CA PRO A 36 -0.14 2.20 -17.77
C PRO A 36 -0.99 3.41 -17.40
N LEU A 37 -2.23 3.23 -16.93
CA LEU A 37 -3.03 4.33 -16.40
C LEU A 37 -2.40 4.89 -15.13
N LEU A 38 -1.98 4.03 -14.19
CA LEU A 38 -1.23 4.48 -13.02
C LEU A 38 0.11 5.11 -13.44
N SER A 39 0.85 4.50 -14.36
CA SER A 39 2.06 5.09 -14.94
C SER A 39 1.77 6.49 -15.46
N ALA A 40 0.77 6.68 -16.30
CA ALA A 40 0.38 7.99 -16.83
C ALA A 40 -0.05 8.95 -15.72
N LEU A 41 -0.88 8.53 -14.77
CA LEU A 41 -1.31 9.37 -13.66
C LEU A 41 -0.15 9.76 -12.73
N PHE A 42 0.93 8.99 -12.63
CA PHE A 42 2.06 9.34 -11.77
C PHE A 42 3.25 9.97 -12.52
N LEU A 43 3.44 9.66 -13.80
CA LEU A 43 4.44 10.27 -14.70
C LEU A 43 3.95 11.58 -15.31
N ASP A 44 2.71 11.63 -15.82
CA ASP A 44 2.15 12.78 -16.54
C ASP A 44 1.53 13.81 -15.59
N ALA A 45 0.90 13.35 -14.50
CA ALA A 45 0.31 14.30 -13.55
C ALA A 45 1.34 15.15 -12.82
N LYS A 46 2.64 14.84 -12.96
CA LYS A 46 3.74 15.42 -12.17
C LYS A 46 3.20 15.65 -10.76
N ILE A 47 3.09 14.58 -9.96
CA ILE A 47 3.05 14.77 -8.49
C ILE A 47 4.43 15.30 -8.13
N ASP A 48 4.65 16.54 -8.52
CA ASP A 48 5.89 17.25 -8.46
C ASP A 48 6.02 17.73 -7.02
N GLN A 49 7.24 18.11 -6.66
CA GLN A 49 7.47 18.69 -5.34
C GLN A 49 6.57 19.91 -5.07
N SER A 50 5.99 20.53 -6.11
CA SER A 50 5.02 21.64 -6.03
C SER A 50 3.72 21.29 -5.31
N TRP A 51 3.22 20.05 -5.39
CA TRP A 51 2.00 19.62 -4.67
C TRP A 51 2.24 19.51 -3.16
N LEU A 52 3.52 19.46 -2.78
CA LEU A 52 4.02 19.19 -1.43
C LEU A 52 4.73 20.39 -0.81
N GLN A 53 4.87 21.48 -1.57
CA GLN A 53 5.37 22.75 -1.08
C GLN A 53 4.21 23.53 -0.43
N PRO A 54 4.47 24.29 0.66
CA PRO A 54 3.51 25.29 1.11
C PRO A 54 3.22 26.24 -0.06
N PRO A 55 1.97 26.70 -0.25
CA PRO A 55 1.67 27.63 -1.33
C PRO A 55 2.61 28.82 -1.15
N ALA A 56 3.48 29.06 -2.14
CA ALA A 56 4.11 30.36 -2.27
C ALA A 56 2.97 31.37 -2.34
N ALA A 57 3.13 32.55 -1.74
CA ALA A 57 2.07 33.56 -1.61
C ALA A 57 1.41 34.03 -2.94
N SER A 58 1.84 33.47 -4.08
CA SER A 58 1.33 33.71 -5.43
C SER A 58 0.73 32.49 -6.14
N ASP A 59 0.88 31.26 -5.62
CA ASP A 59 0.45 30.06 -6.35
C ASP A 59 -0.93 29.57 -5.89
N SER A 60 -1.79 29.42 -6.89
CA SER A 60 -3.18 29.01 -6.73
C SER A 60 -3.26 27.65 -6.01
N PRO A 61 -4.35 27.42 -5.26
CA PRO A 61 -4.62 26.12 -4.68
C PRO A 61 -4.50 24.98 -5.71
N LEU A 62 -4.10 23.77 -5.24
CA LEU A 62 -4.14 22.52 -6.01
C LEU A 62 -5.39 22.52 -6.91
N SER A 63 -5.20 22.69 -8.23
CA SER A 63 -6.31 22.76 -9.17
C SER A 63 -7.19 21.50 -9.04
N ALA A 64 -8.50 21.62 -9.23
CA ALA A 64 -9.46 20.51 -9.08
C ALA A 64 -9.01 19.21 -9.79
N ASN A 65 -8.31 19.36 -10.92
CA ASN A 65 -7.72 18.27 -11.70
C ASN A 65 -6.76 17.37 -10.90
N HIS A 66 -6.05 17.92 -9.91
CA HIS A 66 -5.10 17.19 -9.07
C HIS A 66 -5.79 16.29 -8.04
N GLU A 67 -6.88 16.77 -7.42
CA GLU A 67 -7.69 15.95 -6.50
C GLU A 67 -8.34 14.77 -7.24
N GLU A 68 -8.87 15.03 -8.44
CA GLU A 68 -9.46 14.01 -9.30
C GLU A 68 -8.43 12.95 -9.72
N THR A 69 -7.21 13.39 -10.06
CA THR A 69 -6.10 12.50 -10.42
C THR A 69 -5.73 11.56 -9.27
N VAL A 70 -5.56 12.09 -8.06
CA VAL A 70 -5.23 11.31 -6.85
C VAL A 70 -6.37 10.35 -6.49
N THR A 71 -7.62 10.81 -6.62
CA THR A 71 -8.79 9.97 -6.37
C THR A 71 -8.92 8.85 -7.40
N CYS A 72 -8.61 9.12 -8.67
CA CYS A 72 -8.57 8.14 -9.75
C CYS A 72 -7.47 7.10 -9.50
N ALA A 73 -6.26 7.53 -9.12
CA ALA A 73 -5.16 6.64 -8.77
C ALA A 73 -5.50 5.74 -7.57
N ALA A 74 -6.08 6.30 -6.51
CA ALA A 74 -6.56 5.52 -5.36
C ALA A 74 -7.62 4.49 -5.77
N SER A 75 -8.55 4.88 -6.64
CA SER A 75 -9.61 3.99 -7.15
C SER A 75 -9.05 2.88 -8.03
N ALA A 76 -8.05 3.17 -8.86
CA ALA A 76 -7.35 2.18 -9.68
C ALA A 76 -6.63 1.13 -8.82
N LEU A 77 -5.91 1.56 -7.79
CA LEU A 77 -5.29 0.64 -6.81
C LEU A 77 -6.36 -0.18 -6.07
N ARG A 78 -7.45 0.46 -5.64
CA ARG A 78 -8.59 -0.21 -4.99
C ARG A 78 -9.18 -1.32 -5.85
N VAL A 79 -9.30 -1.12 -7.16
CA VAL A 79 -9.77 -2.16 -8.10
C VAL A 79 -8.82 -3.35 -8.09
N LEU A 80 -7.50 -3.12 -8.20
CA LEU A 80 -6.50 -4.20 -8.13
C LEU A 80 -6.56 -4.96 -6.80
N THR A 81 -6.67 -4.24 -5.69
CA THR A 81 -6.83 -4.83 -4.36
C THR A 81 -8.12 -5.66 -4.26
N ASN A 82 -9.23 -5.18 -4.82
CA ASN A 82 -10.49 -5.93 -4.85
C ASN A 82 -10.37 -7.20 -5.70
N VAL A 83 -9.65 -7.15 -6.83
CA VAL A 83 -9.34 -8.35 -7.62
C VAL A 83 -8.53 -9.34 -6.79
N ALA A 84 -7.53 -8.87 -6.03
CA ALA A 84 -6.75 -9.70 -5.11
C ALA A 84 -7.63 -10.48 -4.11
N PHE A 85 -8.68 -9.83 -3.61
CA PHE A 85 -9.64 -10.44 -2.69
C PHE A 85 -10.56 -11.47 -3.36
N LEU A 86 -10.89 -11.29 -4.64
CA LEU A 86 -11.81 -12.17 -5.36
C LEU A 86 -11.08 -13.37 -5.98
N ASP A 87 -9.96 -13.12 -6.64
CA ASP A 87 -9.14 -14.13 -7.29
C ASP A 87 -7.66 -13.69 -7.24
N LEU A 88 -6.98 -14.19 -6.22
CA LEU A 88 -5.56 -13.94 -6.03
C LEU A 88 -4.72 -14.47 -7.21
N ALA A 89 -5.11 -15.61 -7.79
CA ALA A 89 -4.39 -16.20 -8.91
C ALA A 89 -4.52 -15.35 -10.19
N LEU A 90 -5.69 -14.74 -10.42
CA LEU A 90 -5.88 -13.76 -11.49
C LEU A 90 -4.96 -12.55 -11.33
N LEU A 91 -4.86 -12.00 -10.10
CA LEU A 91 -3.96 -10.88 -9.83
C LEU A 91 -2.49 -11.25 -10.12
N HIS A 92 -2.03 -12.42 -9.67
CA HIS A 92 -0.65 -12.84 -9.92
C HIS A 92 -0.39 -13.10 -11.40
N ARG A 93 -1.31 -13.76 -12.12
CA ARG A 93 -1.19 -13.98 -13.57
C ARG A 93 -1.07 -12.68 -14.35
N THR A 94 -1.70 -11.61 -13.88
CA THR A 94 -1.71 -10.30 -14.56
C THR A 94 -0.52 -9.42 -14.17
N LEU A 95 -0.28 -9.20 -12.86
CA LEU A 95 0.76 -8.28 -12.38
C LEU A 95 2.13 -8.92 -12.18
N SER A 96 2.22 -10.24 -12.03
CA SER A 96 3.49 -10.97 -11.93
C SER A 96 3.94 -11.56 -13.28
N ALA A 97 3.24 -11.27 -14.37
CA ALA A 97 3.71 -11.55 -15.72
C ALA A 97 4.95 -10.69 -16.02
N VAL A 98 5.98 -11.27 -16.64
CA VAL A 98 7.30 -10.63 -16.84
C VAL A 98 7.20 -9.27 -17.52
N GLU A 99 6.25 -9.13 -18.45
CA GLU A 99 6.03 -7.92 -19.24
C GLU A 99 5.48 -6.76 -18.39
N ILE A 100 4.61 -7.07 -17.44
CA ILE A 100 3.87 -6.07 -16.64
C ILE A 100 4.55 -5.83 -15.29
N GLN A 101 5.20 -6.87 -14.76
CA GLN A 101 5.83 -6.84 -13.45
C GLN A 101 6.86 -5.71 -13.32
N ALA A 102 7.64 -5.49 -14.38
CA ALA A 102 8.64 -4.41 -14.41
C ALA A 102 7.99 -3.03 -14.35
N GLU A 103 6.94 -2.81 -15.14
CA GLU A 103 6.20 -1.55 -15.18
C GLU A 103 5.49 -1.30 -13.84
N PHE A 104 4.79 -2.31 -13.32
CA PHE A 104 4.13 -2.22 -12.02
C PHE A 104 5.14 -1.94 -10.89
N SER A 105 6.30 -2.59 -10.90
CA SER A 105 7.34 -2.36 -9.89
C SER A 105 7.85 -0.92 -9.92
N HIS A 106 8.04 -0.35 -11.13
CA HIS A 106 8.45 1.04 -11.29
C HIS A 106 7.38 1.99 -10.73
N VAL A 107 6.11 1.79 -11.10
CA VAL A 107 4.99 2.60 -10.61
C VAL A 107 4.87 2.51 -9.09
N ALA A 108 4.91 1.30 -8.53
CA ALA A 108 4.80 1.09 -7.09
C ALA A 108 5.94 1.79 -6.32
N LEU A 109 7.19 1.69 -6.82
CA LEU A 109 8.33 2.41 -6.24
C LEU A 109 8.15 3.92 -6.31
N GLN A 110 7.70 4.44 -7.46
CA GLN A 110 7.45 5.86 -7.64
C GLN A 110 6.36 6.38 -6.69
N ILE A 111 5.29 5.61 -6.46
CA ILE A 111 4.24 5.93 -5.49
C ILE A 111 4.81 5.93 -4.06
N LEU A 112 5.52 4.88 -3.66
CA LEU A 112 6.13 4.78 -2.34
C LEU A 112 7.09 5.94 -2.05
N GLU A 113 7.90 6.30 -3.04
CA GLU A 113 8.87 7.39 -2.90
C GLU A 113 8.17 8.76 -2.86
N SER A 114 7.31 9.06 -3.84
CA SER A 114 6.64 10.36 -3.95
C SER A 114 5.71 10.62 -2.76
N VAL A 115 4.83 9.67 -2.46
CA VAL A 115 3.85 9.80 -1.36
C VAL A 115 4.53 9.60 -0.01
N GLY A 116 5.53 8.72 0.11
CA GLY A 116 6.33 8.58 1.33
C GLY A 116 7.10 9.85 1.67
N CYS A 117 7.70 10.53 0.68
CA CYS A 117 8.34 11.84 0.87
C CYS A 117 7.32 12.92 1.28
N ALA A 118 6.15 12.95 0.64
CA ALA A 118 5.06 13.85 1.00
C ALA A 118 4.70 13.77 2.49
N LEU A 119 4.45 12.54 2.96
CA LEU A 119 4.01 12.31 4.33
C LEU A 119 5.13 12.50 5.36
N ARG A 120 6.40 12.23 5.02
CA ARG A 120 7.55 12.44 5.92
C ARG A 120 7.82 13.91 6.22
N ARG A 121 7.58 14.80 5.26
CA ARG A 121 7.82 16.26 5.44
C ARG A 121 6.74 16.94 6.27
N GLY A 122 5.60 16.27 6.49
CA GLY A 122 4.38 16.87 7.02
C GLY A 122 3.75 17.81 5.99
N CYS A 123 2.46 17.66 5.70
CA CYS A 123 1.75 18.69 4.95
C CYS A 123 1.88 20.01 5.73
N PRO A 124 2.26 21.13 5.08
CA PRO A 124 2.49 22.38 5.80
C PRO A 124 1.16 22.86 6.40
N VAL A 125 1.05 22.75 7.72
CA VAL A 125 -0.04 23.35 8.50
C VAL A 125 0.22 24.86 8.54
N GLN A 126 -0.24 25.59 7.52
CA GLN A 126 -0.32 27.05 7.61
C GLN A 126 -1.57 27.41 8.40
N SER A 127 -1.37 27.68 9.69
CA SER A 127 -2.34 28.34 10.56
C SER A 127 -2.48 29.81 10.16
N THR A 128 -3.19 30.11 9.08
CA THR A 128 -3.72 31.46 8.83
C THR A 128 -5.06 31.36 8.13
N SER A 129 -6.10 31.68 8.88
CA SER A 129 -7.44 32.00 8.39
C SER A 129 -7.36 33.05 7.29
N LEU A 130 -7.83 32.71 6.09
CA LEU A 130 -8.75 33.49 5.26
C LEU A 130 -8.98 32.75 3.95
N HIS A 131 -10.25 32.72 3.55
CA HIS A 131 -10.79 32.03 2.39
C HIS A 131 -9.92 32.15 1.11
N SER A 132 -9.45 31.03 0.60
CA SER A 132 -9.21 30.79 -0.82
C SER A 132 -9.20 29.27 -1.09
N SER A 133 -9.73 28.86 -2.24
CA SER A 133 -10.17 27.50 -2.58
C SER A 133 -9.06 26.45 -2.69
N GLY A 134 -8.32 26.17 -1.62
CA GLY A 134 -7.29 25.13 -1.52
C GLY A 134 -7.70 23.88 -0.79
N LEU A 135 -7.08 22.76 -1.17
CA LEU A 135 -7.24 21.47 -0.50
C LEU A 135 -6.77 21.63 0.95
N GLN A 136 -7.68 21.41 1.91
CA GLN A 136 -7.30 21.42 3.33
C GLN A 136 -6.15 20.42 3.57
N PRO A 137 -5.13 20.78 4.36
CA PRO A 137 -3.97 19.91 4.61
C PRO A 137 -4.38 18.53 5.14
N ASP A 138 -5.47 18.46 5.91
CA ASP A 138 -6.04 17.21 6.43
C ASP A 138 -6.61 16.30 5.32
N LYS A 139 -7.22 16.90 4.29
CA LYS A 139 -7.80 16.17 3.15
C LYS A 139 -6.71 15.63 2.23
N ALA A 140 -5.65 16.41 1.98
CA ALA A 140 -4.50 15.97 1.21
C ALA A 140 -3.81 14.76 1.85
N TYR A 141 -3.55 14.84 3.16
CA TYR A 141 -2.97 13.75 3.93
C TYR A 141 -3.83 12.49 3.86
N ALA A 142 -5.16 12.63 4.00
CA ALA A 142 -6.08 11.50 3.93
C ALA A 142 -6.06 10.80 2.56
N LEU A 143 -6.00 11.56 1.46
CA LEU A 143 -5.92 11.00 0.11
C LEU A 143 -4.59 10.28 -0.15
N PHE A 144 -3.47 10.88 0.25
CA PHE A 144 -2.16 10.26 0.13
C PHE A 144 -2.03 9.00 0.99
N SER A 145 -2.56 9.04 2.22
CA SER A 145 -2.64 7.86 3.08
C SER A 145 -3.46 6.75 2.42
N ALA A 146 -4.59 7.09 1.78
CA ALA A 146 -5.43 6.09 1.11
C ALA A 146 -4.69 5.39 -0.04
N ILE A 147 -3.91 6.13 -0.84
CA ILE A 147 -3.08 5.54 -1.92
C ILE A 147 -2.07 4.55 -1.34
N LEU A 148 -1.34 4.93 -0.30
CA LEU A 148 -0.35 4.06 0.32
C LEU A 148 -0.99 2.84 1.00
N ASP A 149 -2.12 3.02 1.69
CA ASP A 149 -2.83 1.93 2.33
C ASP A 149 -3.24 0.85 1.30
N GLU A 150 -3.79 1.27 0.16
CA GLU A 150 -4.14 0.36 -0.94
C GLU A 150 -2.90 -0.30 -1.55
N LEU A 151 -1.83 0.47 -1.79
CA LEU A 151 -0.61 -0.09 -2.38
C LEU A 151 0.06 -1.12 -1.44
N ILE A 152 0.18 -0.83 -0.15
CA ILE A 152 0.80 -1.75 0.83
C ILE A 152 -0.03 -3.03 0.92
N LEU A 153 -1.36 -2.92 0.88
CA LEU A 153 -2.26 -4.08 0.91
C LEU A 153 -2.12 -4.91 -0.38
N LEU A 154 -2.08 -4.26 -1.54
CA LEU A 154 -1.86 -4.92 -2.83
C LEU A 154 -0.50 -5.65 -2.87
N LEU A 155 0.56 -4.99 -2.44
CA LEU A 155 1.91 -5.58 -2.33
C LEU A 155 1.91 -6.79 -1.37
N GLY A 156 1.15 -6.72 -0.27
CA GLY A 156 0.95 -7.85 0.63
C GLY A 156 0.35 -9.06 -0.09
N HIS A 157 -0.73 -8.88 -0.85
CA HIS A 157 -1.32 -9.96 -1.65
C HIS A 157 -0.35 -10.51 -2.70
N LEU A 158 0.40 -9.63 -3.35
CA LEU A 158 1.43 -10.04 -4.32
C LEU A 158 2.56 -10.84 -3.68
N ALA A 159 2.89 -10.57 -2.42
CA ALA A 159 3.94 -11.27 -1.67
C ALA A 159 3.55 -12.68 -1.19
N VAL A 160 2.25 -12.98 -1.06
CA VAL A 160 1.74 -14.24 -0.45
C VAL A 160 2.10 -15.48 -1.27
N THR A 161 2.23 -15.37 -2.59
CA THR A 161 2.59 -16.51 -3.44
C THR A 161 4.08 -16.79 -3.43
N ASP A 162 4.43 -18.02 -3.85
CA ASP A 162 5.80 -18.53 -3.93
C ASP A 162 6.77 -17.56 -4.66
N THR A 163 8.05 -17.91 -4.69
CA THR A 163 9.24 -17.16 -5.17
C THR A 163 9.06 -16.09 -6.26
N SER A 164 8.11 -16.23 -7.19
CA SER A 164 7.74 -15.20 -8.19
C SER A 164 7.15 -13.94 -7.55
N GLY A 165 6.27 -14.04 -6.55
CA GLY A 165 5.68 -12.88 -5.86
C GLY A 165 6.74 -12.06 -5.11
N GLN A 166 7.71 -12.74 -4.50
CA GLN A 166 8.85 -12.11 -3.85
C GLN A 166 9.84 -11.47 -4.84
N SER A 167 9.83 -11.88 -6.10
CA SER A 167 10.69 -11.28 -7.13
C SER A 167 10.33 -9.82 -7.43
N LEU A 168 9.07 -9.41 -7.17
CA LEU A 168 8.65 -7.99 -7.16
C LEU A 168 9.48 -7.18 -6.17
N PHE A 169 9.65 -7.70 -4.96
CA PHE A 169 10.45 -7.06 -3.91
C PHE A 169 11.95 -7.18 -4.18
N ALA A 170 12.35 -8.24 -4.88
CA ALA A 170 13.71 -8.51 -5.29
C ALA A 170 14.18 -7.75 -6.56
N GLY A 171 13.36 -6.85 -7.12
CA GLY A 171 13.74 -5.77 -8.04
C GLY A 171 14.39 -6.12 -9.39
N TRP A 172 14.02 -5.36 -10.44
CA TRP A 172 14.83 -5.15 -11.64
C TRP A 172 15.96 -4.17 -11.29
N ARG A 173 17.24 -4.61 -11.27
CA ARG A 173 18.45 -3.90 -10.77
C ARG A 173 18.59 -3.79 -9.23
N ASN A 174 18.52 -4.92 -8.53
CA ASN A 174 18.93 -5.12 -7.12
C ASN A 174 17.81 -5.00 -6.08
N GLY A 175 16.88 -5.95 -6.04
CA GLY A 175 16.68 -6.73 -4.79
C GLY A 175 15.90 -6.12 -3.64
N VAL A 176 15.98 -4.81 -3.48
CA VAL A 176 16.14 -4.25 -2.14
C VAL A 176 15.30 -2.97 -2.03
N MET A 177 15.10 -2.25 -3.13
CA MET A 177 14.47 -0.93 -3.11
C MET A 177 13.01 -0.94 -2.62
N MET A 178 12.17 -1.90 -3.03
CA MET A 178 10.76 -1.87 -2.62
C MET A 178 10.59 -2.17 -1.14
N LEU A 179 11.34 -3.14 -0.61
CA LEU A 179 11.34 -3.46 0.81
C LEU A 179 11.96 -2.32 1.63
N GLU A 180 13.07 -1.73 1.19
CA GLU A 180 13.67 -0.55 1.83
C GLU A 180 12.70 0.64 1.86
N GLN A 181 12.00 0.91 0.75
CA GLN A 181 11.02 2.00 0.70
C GLN A 181 9.87 1.75 1.69
N LEU A 182 9.35 0.52 1.78
CA LEU A 182 8.36 0.14 2.79
C LEU A 182 8.88 0.30 4.22
N CYS A 183 10.13 -0.07 4.48
CA CYS A 183 10.77 0.13 5.78
C CYS A 183 11.01 1.61 6.11
N SER A 184 11.13 2.46 5.08
CA SER A 184 11.36 3.89 5.23
C SER A 184 10.08 4.73 5.41
N LEU A 185 8.90 4.09 5.41
CA LEU A 185 7.61 4.78 5.53
C LEU A 185 7.53 5.66 6.80
N PRO A 186 6.69 6.70 6.80
CA PRO A 186 6.48 7.56 7.97
C PRO A 186 6.14 6.77 9.25
N LEU A 187 6.62 7.27 10.39
CA LEU A 187 6.43 6.65 11.71
C LEU A 187 4.98 6.23 12.05
N PRO A 188 3.92 6.97 11.66
CA PRO A 188 2.53 6.54 11.88
C PRO A 188 2.21 5.13 11.37
N TYR A 189 2.85 4.66 10.29
CA TYR A 189 2.64 3.31 9.76
C TYR A 189 3.19 2.21 10.69
N PHE A 190 4.18 2.54 11.51
CA PHE A 190 4.80 1.62 12.48
C PHE A 190 4.22 1.73 13.89
N LEU A 191 3.53 2.83 14.21
CA LEU A 191 2.97 3.06 15.55
C LEU A 191 1.45 2.84 15.62
N SER A 192 0.72 3.20 14.56
CA SER A 192 -0.74 3.11 14.58
C SER A 192 -1.20 1.66 14.46
N PRO A 193 -2.03 1.14 15.39
CA PRO A 193 -2.48 -0.26 15.35
C PRO A 193 -3.07 -0.66 14.00
N ARG A 194 -3.90 0.21 13.43
CA ARG A 194 -4.57 0.00 12.14
C ARG A 194 -3.61 -0.13 10.96
N LEU A 195 -2.56 0.70 10.91
CA LEU A 195 -1.61 0.68 9.80
C LEU A 195 -0.60 -0.46 9.94
N ARG A 196 -0.22 -0.78 11.18
CA ARG A 196 0.62 -1.94 11.50
C ARG A 196 -0.03 -3.26 11.09
N GLU A 197 -1.35 -3.39 11.24
CA GLU A 197 -2.12 -4.57 10.83
C GLU A 197 -2.08 -4.83 9.32
N VAL A 198 -1.65 -3.85 8.52
CA VAL A 198 -1.46 -4.01 7.07
C VAL A 198 0.03 -4.10 6.73
N LEU A 199 0.84 -3.16 7.23
CA LEU A 199 2.26 -3.09 6.90
C LEU A 199 3.08 -4.28 7.43
N LEU A 200 2.91 -4.65 8.71
CA LEU A 200 3.76 -5.69 9.31
C LEU A 200 3.54 -7.07 8.67
N PRO A 201 2.30 -7.54 8.41
CA PRO A 201 2.08 -8.75 7.63
C PRO A 201 2.73 -8.69 6.25
N THR A 202 2.59 -7.58 5.52
CA THR A 202 3.21 -7.40 4.20
C THR A 202 4.72 -7.58 4.26
N LEU A 203 5.41 -6.95 5.23
CA LEU A 203 6.85 -7.10 5.42
C LEU A 203 7.26 -8.54 5.79
N ILE A 204 6.49 -9.21 6.66
CA ILE A 204 6.76 -10.59 7.08
C ILE A 204 6.63 -11.54 5.90
N VAL A 205 5.55 -11.43 5.12
CA VAL A 205 5.29 -12.30 3.97
C VAL A 205 6.30 -12.05 2.86
N ALA A 206 6.63 -10.79 2.56
CA ALA A 206 7.63 -10.42 1.55
C ALA A 206 9.03 -10.99 1.85
N THR A 207 9.35 -11.20 3.12
CA THR A 207 10.66 -11.74 3.55
C THR A 207 10.62 -13.22 3.93
N TYR A 208 9.47 -13.87 3.86
CA TYR A 208 9.29 -15.25 4.29
C TYR A 208 10.16 -16.21 3.46
N LYS A 209 10.99 -17.01 4.10
CA LYS A 209 11.96 -17.93 3.45
C LYS A 209 12.98 -17.26 2.50
N ASN A 210 13.07 -15.93 2.47
CA ASN A 210 14.04 -15.20 1.65
C ASN A 210 15.09 -14.53 2.54
N LYS A 211 16.27 -15.16 2.66
CA LYS A 211 17.34 -14.69 3.56
C LYS A 211 17.88 -13.31 3.17
N GLN A 212 17.89 -12.97 1.88
CA GLN A 212 18.38 -11.67 1.41
C GLN A 212 17.42 -10.56 1.84
N LEU A 213 16.14 -10.69 1.49
CA LEU A 213 15.11 -9.72 1.89
C LEU A 213 14.98 -9.64 3.42
N LEU A 214 15.10 -10.77 4.13
CA LEU A 214 15.10 -10.78 5.60
C LEU A 214 16.28 -10.00 6.20
N SER A 215 17.48 -10.04 5.59
CA SER A 215 18.62 -9.27 6.07
C SER A 215 18.42 -7.75 5.95
N VAL A 216 17.76 -7.31 4.87
CA VAL A 216 17.38 -5.90 4.66
C VAL A 216 16.35 -5.49 5.71
N LEU A 217 15.29 -6.28 5.90
CA LEU A 217 14.25 -5.99 6.90
C LEU A 217 14.84 -5.86 8.31
N LYS A 218 15.79 -6.72 8.69
CA LYS A 218 16.45 -6.68 10.00
C LYS A 218 17.32 -5.45 10.22
N ARG A 219 17.81 -4.83 9.15
CA ARG A 219 18.59 -3.59 9.22
C ARG A 219 17.70 -2.41 9.59
N ASP A 220 16.50 -2.37 9.02
CA ASP A 220 15.65 -1.18 9.05
C ASP A 220 14.49 -1.28 10.05
N VAL A 221 14.04 -2.50 10.40
CA VAL A 221 12.93 -2.75 11.33
C VAL A 221 13.36 -3.67 12.46
N SER A 222 13.03 -3.29 13.70
CA SER A 222 13.35 -4.08 14.90
C SER A 222 12.67 -5.45 14.87
N THR A 223 13.47 -6.50 15.05
CA THR A 223 12.98 -7.89 15.14
C THR A 223 12.03 -8.11 16.31
N ALA A 224 12.15 -7.32 17.38
CA ALA A 224 11.24 -7.38 18.52
C ALA A 224 9.82 -6.93 18.15
N VAL A 225 9.70 -5.91 17.29
CA VAL A 225 8.39 -5.42 16.80
C VAL A 225 7.70 -6.50 15.98
N LEU A 226 8.44 -7.18 15.11
CA LEU A 226 7.94 -8.28 14.29
C LEU A 226 7.56 -9.50 15.16
N ALA A 227 8.43 -9.88 16.10
CA ALA A 227 8.17 -11.01 16.99
C ALA A 227 6.93 -10.79 17.87
N ASN A 228 6.79 -9.60 18.46
CA ASN A 228 5.61 -9.25 19.25
C ASN A 228 4.33 -9.29 18.40
N PHE A 229 4.40 -8.76 17.17
CA PHE A 229 3.26 -8.80 16.25
C PHE A 229 2.85 -10.25 15.94
N VAL A 230 3.80 -11.10 15.59
CA VAL A 230 3.55 -12.52 15.31
C VAL A 230 2.98 -13.25 16.53
N GLN A 231 3.55 -13.05 17.72
CA GLN A 231 3.07 -13.67 18.96
C GLN A 231 1.63 -13.28 19.31
N GLN A 232 1.25 -12.02 19.06
CA GLN A 232 -0.12 -11.54 19.28
C GLN A 232 -1.14 -12.15 18.30
N HIS A 233 -0.69 -12.60 17.13
CA HIS A 233 -1.58 -13.06 16.04
C HIS A 233 -1.51 -14.57 15.77
N ILE A 234 -0.56 -15.30 16.35
CA ILE A 234 -0.55 -16.76 16.32
C ILE A 234 -1.41 -17.28 17.49
N PRO A 235 -2.57 -17.91 17.23
CA PRO A 235 -3.37 -18.54 18.28
C PRO A 235 -2.60 -19.76 18.82
N GLY A 236 -1.91 -19.59 19.96
CA GLY A 236 -1.19 -20.66 20.65
C GLY A 236 0.09 -20.26 21.39
N ALA A 237 0.62 -19.03 21.22
CA ALA A 237 1.86 -18.59 21.89
C ALA A 237 1.62 -17.68 23.12
N GLY A 238 0.37 -17.38 23.46
CA GLY A 238 -0.01 -16.54 24.60
C GLY A 238 -0.27 -17.35 25.87
N GLY A 239 0.80 -17.72 26.58
CA GLY A 239 0.71 -18.40 27.88
C GLY A 239 2.03 -18.33 28.64
N GLY A 240 2.54 -17.13 28.90
CA GLY A 240 3.79 -16.97 29.63
C GLY A 240 4.18 -15.52 29.87
N GLY A 241 3.39 -14.80 30.66
CA GLY A 241 3.74 -13.44 31.05
C GLY A 241 2.80 -12.84 32.08
N GLY A 242 3.02 -13.16 33.37
CA GLY A 242 2.58 -12.29 34.47
C GLY A 242 1.94 -12.98 35.69
N ALA A 243 2.76 -13.53 36.59
CA ALA A 243 2.46 -13.51 38.02
C ALA A 243 3.79 -13.50 38.80
N PRO A 244 4.10 -12.45 39.59
CA PRO A 244 5.19 -12.53 40.56
C PRO A 244 4.81 -13.54 41.67
N PRO A 245 5.78 -14.30 42.23
CA PRO A 245 5.49 -15.26 43.28
C PRO A 245 5.01 -14.53 44.56
N PRO A 246 4.05 -15.10 45.31
CA PRO A 246 3.72 -14.57 46.62
C PRO A 246 4.94 -14.76 47.54
N SER A 247 5.39 -13.67 48.15
CA SER A 247 6.41 -13.68 49.20
C SER A 247 5.96 -14.57 50.36
N PRO A 248 6.85 -15.39 50.96
CA PRO A 248 6.56 -16.11 52.19
C PRO A 248 6.42 -15.18 53.40
#